data_AF-A0AAW2PD49-F1
#
_entry.id   AF-A0AAW2PD49-F1
#
_cell.length_a   1.000
_cell.length_b   1.000
_cell.length_c   1.000
_cell.angle_alpha   90.00
_cell.angle_beta   90.00
_cell.angle_gamma   90.00
#
_symmetry.space_group_name_H-M   'P 1'
#
loop_
_entity.id
_entity.type
_entity.pdbx_description
1 polymer ?
#
loop_
_entity_poly.entity_id
_entity_poly.type
_entity_poly.pdbx_seq_one_letter_code
_entity_poly.pdbx_strand_id
1 'polypeptide(L)'
;MKKQRTPQLLLCLFTTILAIPLNSALDFLFNGFGPSDVSLYGNATIESRILTLTNDTTFSIGRALYPSKIPTKQPNSSLVLPFSTSFIFAMAPYEGRLPGHGIVFLFVPHDGIEGASSAQHLGLFNFTNNGNPNNHVFGVEFDVFKNEEFQDINANHVGVDVNSLNSASADEAGYWPDGYRRKEGALIGTPSRN
;
A
#
# COMPACT_ATOMS: atom_id res chain seq x y z
N MET A 1 -40.10 -15.67 -54.22
CA MET A 1 -38.91 -14.80 -54.00
C MET A 1 -38.55 -14.84 -52.52
N LYS A 2 -37.41 -15.41 -52.14
CA LYS A 2 -36.97 -15.50 -50.73
C LYS A 2 -36.23 -14.21 -50.36
N LYS A 3 -36.75 -13.45 -49.40
CA LYS A 3 -36.20 -12.17 -48.93
C LYS A 3 -35.01 -12.46 -48.00
N GLN A 4 -33.79 -12.32 -48.49
CA GLN A 4 -32.56 -12.38 -47.69
C GLN A 4 -32.62 -11.27 -46.63
N ARG A 5 -32.62 -11.65 -45.34
CA ARG A 5 -32.46 -10.70 -44.23
C ARG A 5 -30.99 -10.31 -44.14
N THR A 6 -30.73 -9.01 -44.14
CA THR A 6 -29.41 -8.38 -44.19
C THR A 6 -28.56 -8.69 -42.95
N PRO A 7 -27.22 -8.82 -43.09
CA PRO A 7 -26.27 -9.10 -41.99
C PRO A 7 -25.99 -7.87 -41.10
N GLN A 8 -26.83 -6.83 -41.17
CA GLN A 8 -26.64 -5.56 -40.45
C GLN A 8 -26.62 -5.73 -38.94
N LEU A 9 -27.40 -6.68 -38.40
CA LEU A 9 -27.39 -6.99 -36.97
C LEU A 9 -26.03 -7.57 -36.52
N LEU A 10 -25.41 -8.38 -37.38
CA LEU A 10 -24.10 -9.00 -37.12
C LEU A 10 -22.98 -7.95 -37.20
N LEU A 11 -23.08 -7.01 -38.15
CA LEU A 11 -22.13 -5.91 -38.31
C LEU A 11 -22.22 -4.91 -37.14
N CYS A 12 -23.43 -4.54 -36.71
CA CYS A 12 -23.63 -3.70 -35.53
C CYS A 12 -23.11 -4.37 -34.25
N LEU A 13 -23.33 -5.68 -34.08
CA LEU A 13 -22.81 -6.44 -32.95
C LEU A 13 -21.26 -6.48 -32.96
N PHE A 14 -20.65 -6.63 -34.13
CA PHE A 14 -19.20 -6.62 -34.29
C PHE A 14 -18.58 -5.25 -33.94
N THR A 15 -19.22 -4.14 -34.37
CA THR A 15 -18.77 -2.78 -34.01
C THR A 15 -18.93 -2.47 -32.52
N THR A 16 -19.96 -3.01 -31.86
CA THR A 16 -20.14 -2.81 -30.41
C THR A 16 -19.11 -3.57 -29.58
N ILE A 17 -18.66 -4.75 -30.04
CA ILE A 17 -17.62 -5.54 -29.35
C ILE A 17 -16.24 -4.86 -29.46
N LEU A 18 -15.91 -4.25 -30.60
CA LEU A 18 -14.67 -3.47 -30.76
C LEU A 18 -14.66 -2.13 -29.99
N ALA A 19 -15.82 -1.63 -29.56
CA ALA A 19 -15.95 -0.37 -28.82
C ALA A 19 -15.86 -0.55 -27.29
N ILE A 20 -15.75 -1.79 -26.80
CA ILE A 20 -15.54 -2.04 -25.37
C ILE A 20 -14.08 -1.68 -25.05
N PRO A 21 -13.81 -0.66 -24.20
CA PRO A 21 -12.45 -0.40 -23.77
C PRO A 21 -11.95 -1.63 -23.02
N LEU A 22 -10.85 -2.20 -23.49
CA LEU A 22 -10.18 -3.29 -22.79
C LEU A 22 -9.54 -2.69 -21.54
N ASN A 23 -10.24 -2.74 -20.42
CA ASN A 23 -9.67 -2.39 -19.13
C ASN A 23 -8.67 -3.49 -18.75
N SER A 24 -7.38 -3.25 -18.99
CA SER A 24 -6.33 -4.11 -18.46
C SER A 24 -6.02 -3.71 -17.01
N ALA A 25 -6.02 -4.69 -16.11
CA ALA A 25 -5.55 -4.55 -14.74
C ALA A 25 -4.20 -5.27 -14.61
N LEU A 26 -3.27 -4.69 -13.85
CA LEU A 26 -2.08 -5.39 -13.39
C LEU A 26 -2.47 -6.19 -12.15
N ASP A 27 -2.25 -7.50 -12.18
CA ASP A 27 -2.54 -8.42 -11.08
C ASP A 27 -1.32 -9.29 -10.79
N PHE A 28 -1.03 -9.51 -9.51
CA PHE A 28 0.07 -10.35 -9.06
C PHE A 28 -0.26 -10.96 -7.68
N LEU A 29 0.22 -12.18 -7.46
CA LEU A 29 0.04 -12.92 -6.22
C LEU A 29 1.38 -13.52 -5.77
N PHE A 30 1.81 -13.17 -4.57
CA PHE A 30 3.01 -13.73 -3.94
C PHE A 30 2.61 -14.63 -2.78
N ASN A 31 2.63 -15.95 -3.00
CA ASN A 31 2.51 -16.95 -1.91
C ASN A 31 3.85 -17.16 -1.15
N GLY A 32 4.74 -16.17 -1.23
CA GLY A 32 6.13 -16.22 -0.80
C GLY A 32 7.02 -15.58 -1.85
N PHE A 33 8.09 -14.93 -1.40
CA PHE A 33 8.93 -14.06 -2.21
C PHE A 33 10.17 -14.78 -2.76
N GLY A 34 10.46 -14.54 -4.03
CA GLY A 34 11.72 -14.86 -4.69
C GLY A 34 12.57 -13.60 -4.94
N PRO A 35 13.87 -13.76 -5.27
CA PRO A 35 14.79 -12.62 -5.44
C PRO A 35 14.43 -11.63 -6.54
N SER A 36 13.61 -12.03 -7.52
CA SER A 36 13.17 -11.19 -8.64
C SER A 36 11.77 -10.60 -8.47
N ASP A 37 11.05 -10.99 -7.41
CA ASP A 37 9.65 -10.60 -7.21
C ASP A 37 9.52 -9.15 -6.77
N VAL A 38 10.55 -8.63 -6.08
CA VAL A 38 10.61 -7.27 -5.54
C VAL A 38 12.03 -6.73 -5.62
N SER A 39 12.16 -5.42 -5.78
CA SER A 39 13.41 -4.69 -5.59
C SER A 39 13.56 -4.37 -4.10
N LEU A 40 14.68 -4.78 -3.50
CA LEU A 40 14.97 -4.59 -2.07
C LEU A 40 15.90 -3.39 -1.86
N TYR A 41 15.61 -2.59 -0.82
CA TYR A 41 16.38 -1.43 -0.43
C TYR A 41 16.55 -1.37 1.09
N GLY A 42 17.65 -0.76 1.53
CA GLY A 42 18.02 -0.68 2.94
C GLY A 42 18.30 -2.07 3.50
N ASN A 43 17.72 -2.38 4.67
CA ASN A 43 17.88 -3.65 5.36
C ASN A 43 16.91 -4.75 4.88
N ALA A 44 16.08 -4.48 3.86
CA ALA A 44 15.12 -5.47 3.39
C ALA A 44 15.81 -6.68 2.78
N THR A 45 15.38 -7.88 3.19
CA THR A 45 15.93 -9.17 2.77
C THR A 45 14.81 -10.17 2.49
N ILE A 46 15.12 -11.22 1.73
CA ILE A 46 14.25 -12.36 1.55
C ILE A 46 14.96 -13.59 2.09
N GLU A 47 14.37 -14.22 3.10
CA GLU A 47 14.86 -15.47 3.67
C GLU A 47 13.73 -16.49 3.72
N SER A 48 13.97 -17.71 3.25
CA SER A 48 12.97 -18.79 3.28
C SER A 48 11.60 -18.40 2.74
N ARG A 49 11.58 -17.63 1.64
CA ARG A 49 10.35 -17.09 0.98
C ARG A 49 9.61 -16.00 1.76
N ILE A 50 10.17 -15.50 2.86
CA ILE A 50 9.61 -14.43 3.69
C ILE A 50 10.36 -13.15 3.38
N LEU A 51 9.61 -12.10 3.02
CA LEU A 51 10.14 -10.74 2.92
C LEU A 51 10.25 -10.15 4.32
N THR A 52 11.47 -9.87 4.74
CA THR A 52 11.79 -9.23 6.01
C THR A 52 12.25 -7.81 5.73
N LEU A 53 11.49 -6.81 6.18
CA LEU A 53 11.85 -5.40 5.95
C LEU A 53 12.98 -4.97 6.91
N THR A 54 12.82 -5.23 8.20
CA THR A 54 13.78 -4.83 9.24
C THR A 54 14.10 -5.99 10.17
N ASN A 55 15.25 -5.88 10.84
CA ASN A 55 15.72 -6.82 11.85
C ASN A 55 16.00 -6.08 13.18
N ASP A 56 16.81 -6.64 14.07
CA ASP A 56 17.16 -6.05 15.37
C ASP A 56 18.07 -4.80 15.27
N THR A 57 18.43 -4.37 14.06
CA THR A 57 19.20 -3.14 13.81
C THR A 57 18.35 -1.91 14.11
N THR A 58 18.78 -1.12 15.10
CA THR A 58 18.15 0.15 15.47
C THR A 58 18.27 1.19 14.36
N PHE A 59 17.27 2.08 14.24
CA PHE A 59 17.28 3.18 13.27
C PHE A 59 17.47 2.71 11.81
N SER A 60 16.90 1.56 11.46
CA SER A 60 16.98 0.99 10.10
C SER A 60 15.76 1.36 9.24
N ILE A 61 15.95 1.29 7.92
CA ILE A 61 14.89 1.35 6.92
C ILE A 61 14.94 0.05 6.12
N GLY A 62 13.80 -0.60 5.96
CA GLY A 62 13.61 -1.69 5.03
C GLY A 62 12.52 -1.35 4.05
N ARG A 63 12.80 -1.45 2.75
CA ARG A 63 11.80 -1.19 1.71
C ARG A 63 11.87 -2.25 0.62
N ALA A 64 10.71 -2.75 0.22
CA ALA A 64 10.55 -3.59 -0.95
C ALA A 64 9.57 -2.93 -1.91
N LEU A 65 9.94 -2.83 -3.18
CA LEU A 65 9.09 -2.26 -4.22
C LEU A 65 8.80 -3.29 -5.30
N TYR A 66 7.61 -3.24 -5.89
CA TYR A 66 7.34 -4.00 -7.10
C TYR A 66 8.34 -3.57 -8.20
N PRO A 67 8.98 -4.50 -8.95
CA PRO A 67 10.14 -4.16 -9.79
C PRO A 67 9.83 -3.22 -10.97
N SER A 68 8.56 -3.07 -11.32
CA SER A 68 8.11 -2.22 -12.43
C SER A 68 7.21 -1.11 -11.94
N LYS A 69 7.25 0.05 -12.62
CA LYS A 69 6.36 1.17 -12.31
C LYS A 69 4.90 0.78 -12.54
N ILE A 70 4.06 1.06 -11.56
CA ILE A 70 2.61 0.86 -11.64
C ILE A 70 1.96 2.21 -11.99
N PRO A 71 1.29 2.35 -13.15
CA PRO A 71 0.53 3.55 -13.46
C PRO A 71 -0.61 3.75 -12.46
N THR A 72 -0.66 4.91 -11.81
CA THR A 72 -1.75 5.27 -10.86
C THR A 72 -2.81 6.16 -11.48
N LYS A 73 -2.56 6.71 -12.68
CA LYS A 73 -3.54 7.48 -13.46
C LYS A 73 -3.20 7.41 -14.95
N GLN A 74 -4.19 7.66 -15.80
CA GLN A 74 -3.92 7.84 -17.23
C GLN A 74 -3.19 9.17 -17.48
N PRO A 75 -2.32 9.24 -18.52
CA PRO A 75 -1.71 10.49 -18.95
C PRO A 75 -2.78 11.57 -19.15
N ASN A 76 -2.54 12.78 -18.62
CA ASN A 76 -3.46 13.93 -18.70
C ASN A 76 -4.85 13.74 -18.07
N SER A 77 -5.06 12.68 -17.29
CA SER A 77 -6.28 12.49 -16.51
C SER A 77 -6.10 13.01 -15.08
N SER A 78 -7.16 13.61 -14.53
CA SER A 78 -7.28 13.89 -13.09
C SER A 78 -7.79 12.69 -12.29
N LEU A 79 -8.29 11.66 -12.97
CA LEU A 79 -8.83 10.45 -12.33
C LEU A 79 -7.73 9.45 -11.99
N VAL A 80 -7.69 9.03 -10.73
CA VAL A 80 -6.81 7.97 -10.23
C VAL A 80 -7.41 6.60 -10.58
N LEU A 81 -6.55 5.66 -10.97
CA LEU A 81 -6.93 4.27 -11.23
C LEU A 81 -7.22 3.56 -9.90
N PRO A 82 -8.33 2.82 -9.80
CA PRO A 82 -8.62 2.06 -8.59
C PRO A 82 -7.61 0.93 -8.41
N PHE A 83 -7.27 0.62 -7.17
CA PHE A 83 -6.45 -0.53 -6.82
C PHE A 83 -7.04 -1.28 -5.63
N SER A 84 -6.66 -2.54 -5.48
CA SER A 84 -6.90 -3.33 -4.27
C SER A 84 -5.62 -4.10 -3.96
N THR A 85 -5.34 -4.25 -2.67
CA THR A 85 -4.19 -5.04 -2.20
C THR A 85 -4.62 -5.82 -0.97
N SER A 86 -4.01 -6.98 -0.77
CA SER A 86 -4.14 -7.77 0.45
C SER A 86 -2.79 -8.38 0.75
N PHE A 87 -2.36 -8.26 2.00
CA PHE A 87 -1.11 -8.84 2.46
C PHE A 87 -1.26 -9.23 3.93
N ILE A 88 -0.42 -10.18 4.34
CA ILE A 88 -0.28 -10.60 5.73
C ILE A 88 1.13 -10.20 6.15
N PHE A 89 1.24 -9.59 7.31
CA PHE A 89 2.52 -9.21 7.89
C PHE A 89 2.54 -9.59 9.37
N ALA A 90 3.75 -9.61 9.94
CA ALA A 90 3.96 -9.77 11.36
C ALA A 90 4.99 -8.75 11.82
N MET A 91 4.73 -8.12 12.96
CA MET A 91 5.68 -7.26 13.67
C MET A 91 5.90 -7.87 15.04
N ALA A 92 7.14 -8.23 15.35
CA ALA A 92 7.52 -8.83 16.63
C ALA A 92 8.47 -7.87 17.36
N PRO A 93 8.18 -7.53 18.63
CA PRO A 93 9.10 -6.71 19.42
C PRO A 93 10.34 -7.52 19.80
N TYR A 94 11.47 -6.82 19.94
CA TYR A 94 12.69 -7.39 20.54
C TYR A 94 12.71 -7.09 22.04
N GLU A 95 13.09 -8.08 22.85
CA GLU A 95 13.19 -7.92 24.29
C GLU A 95 14.18 -6.81 24.66
N GLY A 96 13.81 -5.94 25.61
CA GLY A 96 14.65 -4.82 26.04
C GLY A 96 14.76 -3.66 25.06
N ARG A 97 13.97 -3.65 23.97
CA ARG A 97 13.88 -2.53 23.02
C ARG A 97 12.55 -1.80 23.17
N LEU A 98 12.54 -0.50 22.89
CA LEU A 98 11.29 0.22 22.70
C LEU A 98 10.57 -0.36 21.47
N PRO A 99 9.23 -0.49 21.52
CA PRO A 99 8.47 -0.88 20.35
C PRO A 99 8.64 0.17 19.26
N GLY A 100 8.48 -0.26 18.00
CA GLY A 100 8.36 0.67 16.89
C GLY A 100 9.36 0.50 15.75
N HIS A 101 9.12 1.20 14.65
CA HIS A 101 8.02 2.18 14.53
C HIS A 101 6.77 1.61 13.87
N GLY A 102 6.86 1.11 12.64
CA GLY A 102 5.72 0.53 11.96
C GLY A 102 6.07 -0.04 10.60
N ILE A 103 5.03 -0.39 9.83
CA ILE A 103 5.13 -0.82 8.43
C ILE A 103 4.15 0.00 7.59
N VAL A 104 4.55 0.31 6.35
CA VAL A 104 3.71 1.09 5.43
C VAL A 104 3.57 0.37 4.09
N PHE A 105 2.32 0.23 3.62
CA PHE A 105 2.05 -0.04 2.21
C PHE A 105 2.06 1.29 1.46
N LEU A 106 2.91 1.43 0.43
CA LEU A 106 3.21 2.73 -0.16
C LEU A 106 3.17 2.77 -1.68
N PHE A 107 2.87 3.96 -2.21
CA PHE A 107 3.17 4.38 -3.57
C PHE A 107 4.15 5.56 -3.52
N VAL A 108 5.28 5.43 -4.20
CA VAL A 108 6.35 6.44 -4.26
C VAL A 108 6.71 6.75 -5.71
N PRO A 109 7.10 8.00 -6.04
CA PRO A 109 7.43 8.39 -7.42
C PRO A 109 8.81 7.89 -7.88
N HIS A 110 9.67 7.53 -6.92
CA HIS A 110 11.04 7.10 -7.12
C HIS A 110 11.32 5.85 -6.31
N ASP A 111 12.24 5.04 -6.81
CA ASP A 111 12.73 3.86 -6.12
C ASP A 111 13.81 4.24 -5.09
N GLY A 112 14.34 3.25 -4.35
CA GLY A 112 15.32 3.53 -3.32
C GLY A 112 14.70 4.02 -2.01
N ILE A 113 15.54 4.62 -1.16
CA ILE A 113 15.19 5.18 0.16
C ILE A 113 15.72 6.61 0.30
N GLU A 114 16.11 7.26 -0.80
CA GLU A 114 16.53 8.65 -0.77
C GLU A 114 15.36 9.55 -0.35
N GLY A 115 15.64 10.50 0.55
CA GLY A 115 14.60 11.35 1.13
C GLY A 115 13.75 10.67 2.22
N ALA A 116 14.05 9.42 2.59
CA ALA A 116 13.44 8.76 3.72
C ALA A 116 14.41 8.68 4.92
N SER A 117 13.86 8.68 6.12
CA SER A 117 14.58 8.43 7.37
C SER A 117 13.87 7.37 8.19
N SER A 118 14.62 6.71 9.08
CA SER A 118 14.10 5.67 9.95
C SER A 118 13.30 6.26 11.12
N ALA A 119 12.99 5.39 12.08
CA ALA A 119 12.27 5.73 13.29
C ALA A 119 10.88 6.30 12.99
N GLN A 120 10.55 7.44 13.58
CA GLN A 120 9.24 8.06 13.50
C GLN A 120 8.79 8.38 12.06
N HIS A 121 9.72 8.48 11.10
CA HIS A 121 9.35 8.79 9.73
C HIS A 121 8.95 7.56 8.89
N LEU A 122 8.91 6.37 9.50
CA LEU A 122 8.46 5.11 8.92
C LEU A 122 9.16 4.71 7.61
N GLY A 123 10.32 5.32 7.32
CA GLY A 123 10.96 5.17 6.03
C GLY A 123 10.15 5.76 4.87
N LEU A 124 9.18 6.66 5.10
CA LEU A 124 8.43 7.38 4.07
C LEU A 124 9.03 8.75 3.74
N PHE A 125 9.34 9.50 4.78
CA PHE A 125 9.73 10.91 4.72
C PHE A 125 10.98 11.17 5.56
N ASN A 126 11.40 12.42 5.61
CA ASN A 126 12.38 12.94 6.54
C ASN A 126 11.95 14.32 7.06
N PHE A 127 12.77 14.88 7.95
CA PHE A 127 12.51 16.19 8.55
C PHE A 127 12.35 17.34 7.55
N THR A 128 12.90 17.24 6.33
CA THR A 128 12.89 18.32 5.35
C THR A 128 11.78 18.20 4.32
N ASN A 129 11.23 17.01 4.12
CA ASN A 129 10.20 16.77 3.12
C ASN A 129 8.83 16.37 3.71
N ASN A 130 8.71 16.02 4.99
CA ASN A 130 7.41 15.71 5.59
C ASN A 130 6.45 16.91 5.46
N GLY A 131 5.28 16.70 4.84
CA GLY A 131 4.30 17.76 4.56
C GLY A 131 4.50 18.50 3.23
N ASN A 132 5.51 18.15 2.44
CA ASN A 132 5.72 18.77 1.12
C ASN A 132 4.69 18.23 0.10
N PRO A 133 3.77 19.06 -0.43
CA PRO A 133 2.72 18.61 -1.35
C PRO A 133 3.25 18.08 -2.69
N ASN A 134 4.53 18.32 -3.00
CA ASN A 134 5.19 17.85 -4.22
C ASN A 134 5.95 16.53 -4.05
N ASN A 135 5.89 15.87 -2.90
CA ASN A 135 6.53 14.56 -2.73
C ASN A 135 5.82 13.46 -3.51
N HIS A 136 4.51 13.59 -3.74
CA HIS A 136 3.67 12.60 -4.43
C HIS A 136 3.77 11.20 -3.81
N VAL A 137 3.85 11.14 -2.47
CA VAL A 137 3.91 9.90 -1.69
C VAL A 137 2.54 9.62 -1.08
N PHE A 138 2.11 8.38 -1.18
CA PHE A 138 0.93 7.85 -0.51
C PHE A 138 1.32 6.65 0.34
N GLY A 139 0.79 6.57 1.55
CA GLY A 139 1.02 5.47 2.50
C GLY A 139 -0.27 5.02 3.18
N VAL A 140 -0.37 3.73 3.48
CA VAL A 140 -1.24 3.21 4.52
C VAL A 140 -0.34 2.63 5.60
N GLU A 141 -0.24 3.34 6.72
CA GLU A 141 0.66 3.00 7.82
C GLU A 141 -0.01 2.10 8.85
N PHE A 142 0.80 1.25 9.48
CA PHE A 142 0.48 0.47 10.66
C PHE A 142 1.50 0.86 11.73
N ASP A 143 1.18 1.88 12.50
CA ASP A 143 2.07 2.49 13.48
C ASP A 143 1.81 1.93 14.88
N VAL A 144 2.88 1.51 15.56
CA VAL A 144 2.87 0.98 16.93
C VAL A 144 3.65 1.87 17.91
N PHE A 145 3.89 3.12 17.53
CA PHE A 145 4.48 4.17 18.34
C PHE A 145 3.60 5.41 18.28
N LYS A 146 3.69 6.29 19.29
CA LYS A 146 2.97 7.57 19.29
C LYS A 146 3.96 8.71 19.17
N ASN A 147 3.93 9.40 18.04
CA ASN A 147 4.69 10.60 17.74
C ASN A 147 3.79 11.85 17.87
N GLU A 148 4.03 12.66 18.90
CA GLU A 148 3.25 13.88 19.14
C GLU A 148 3.44 14.92 18.03
N GLU A 149 4.62 14.94 17.40
CA GLU A 149 4.94 15.82 16.28
C GLU A 149 4.12 15.52 15.02
N PHE A 150 3.57 14.31 14.88
CA PHE A 150 2.74 13.88 13.75
C PHE A 150 1.25 13.81 14.10
N GLN A 151 0.89 14.16 15.35
CA GLN A 151 -0.48 14.17 15.85
C GLN A 151 -1.11 12.77 15.93
N ASP A 152 -0.28 11.75 16.16
CA ASP A 152 -0.75 10.38 16.31
C ASP A 152 -1.81 10.24 17.38
N ILE A 153 -2.89 9.54 17.03
CA ILE A 153 -4.06 9.38 17.91
C ILE A 153 -3.74 8.51 19.13
N ASN A 154 -2.87 7.51 18.97
CA ASN A 154 -2.38 6.60 20.01
C ASN A 154 -1.14 5.83 19.50
N ALA A 155 -0.59 4.93 20.31
CA ALA A 155 0.58 4.11 19.96
C ALA A 155 0.22 2.78 19.26
N ASN A 156 -0.93 2.71 18.57
CA ASN A 156 -1.40 1.53 17.85
C ASN A 156 -2.54 1.92 16.90
N HIS A 157 -2.20 2.42 15.71
CA HIS A 157 -3.19 2.93 14.76
C HIS A 157 -2.88 2.54 13.31
N VAL A 158 -3.92 2.65 12.47
CA VAL A 158 -3.82 2.59 11.02
C VAL A 158 -4.09 3.98 10.48
N GLY A 159 -3.18 4.48 9.67
CA GLY A 159 -3.22 5.83 9.11
C GLY A 159 -3.21 5.85 7.58
N VAL A 160 -3.74 6.91 6.98
CA VAL A 160 -3.67 7.19 5.55
C VAL A 160 -2.84 8.45 5.34
N ASP A 161 -1.62 8.26 4.84
CA ASP A 161 -0.65 9.32 4.65
C ASP A 161 -0.68 9.85 3.22
N VAL A 162 -0.80 11.17 3.10
CA VAL A 162 -0.74 11.87 1.82
C VAL A 162 0.27 12.99 1.92
N ASN A 163 1.48 12.73 1.42
CA ASN A 163 2.64 13.63 1.47
C ASN A 163 3.10 14.05 2.89
N SER A 164 2.50 13.52 3.95
CA SER A 164 2.82 13.81 5.34
C SER A 164 2.50 12.61 6.23
N LEU A 165 3.20 12.50 7.35
CA LEU A 165 2.89 11.60 8.48
C LEU A 165 1.78 12.14 9.38
N ASN A 166 1.36 13.40 9.19
CA ASN A 166 0.07 13.80 9.74
C ASN A 166 -1.01 13.17 8.86
N SER A 167 -1.46 12.00 9.32
CA SER A 167 -2.43 11.15 8.65
C SER A 167 -3.70 11.93 8.25
N ALA A 168 -4.11 11.83 6.98
CA ALA A 168 -5.34 12.44 6.49
C ALA A 168 -6.59 11.80 7.13
N SER A 169 -6.48 10.55 7.55
CA SER A 169 -7.46 9.80 8.33
C SER A 169 -6.72 8.73 9.11
N ALA A 170 -7.10 8.51 10.37
CA ALA A 170 -6.52 7.47 11.21
C ALA A 170 -7.57 6.87 12.14
N ASP A 171 -7.42 5.59 12.43
CA ASP A 171 -8.22 4.84 13.41
C ASP A 171 -7.34 3.93 14.26
N GLU A 172 -7.73 3.71 15.51
CA GLU A 172 -7.06 2.76 16.39
C GLU A 172 -7.04 1.36 15.77
N ALA A 173 -5.92 0.64 15.88
CA ALA A 173 -5.77 -0.76 15.45
C ALA A 173 -6.24 -1.74 16.54
N GLY A 174 -6.76 -2.92 16.19
CA GLY A 174 -7.54 -3.74 17.13
C GLY A 174 -8.38 -4.85 16.49
N TYR A 175 -9.40 -5.32 17.21
CA TYR A 175 -10.37 -6.30 16.72
C TYR A 175 -11.78 -5.75 16.88
N TRP A 176 -12.54 -5.73 15.78
CA TRP A 176 -13.90 -5.21 15.74
C TRP A 176 -14.83 -6.31 15.28
N PRO A 177 -15.57 -6.96 16.20
CA PRO A 177 -16.59 -7.91 15.81
C PRO A 177 -17.71 -7.19 15.06
N ASP A 178 -18.27 -7.89 14.08
CA ASP A 178 -19.39 -7.40 13.27
C ASP A 178 -20.52 -6.89 14.18
N GLY A 179 -20.83 -5.59 14.10
CA GLY A 179 -21.85 -4.94 14.93
C GLY A 179 -21.38 -3.66 15.63
N TYR A 180 -20.07 -3.49 15.82
CA TYR A 180 -19.50 -2.20 16.24
C TYR A 180 -19.37 -1.27 15.03
N ARG A 181 -20.46 -0.59 14.66
CA ARG A 181 -20.41 0.52 13.70
C ARG A 181 -19.72 1.72 14.34
N ARG A 182 -18.47 2.00 13.95
CA ARG A 182 -18.03 3.39 13.75
C ARG A 182 -18.20 3.75 12.28
N LYS A 183 -18.46 5.03 12.03
CA LYS A 183 -18.60 5.59 10.68
C LYS A 183 -17.24 5.51 10.00
N GLU A 184 -17.17 4.74 8.91
CA GLU A 184 -16.13 4.73 7.86
C GLU A 184 -14.65 4.70 8.30
N GLY A 185 -13.98 3.55 8.16
CA GLY A 185 -12.50 3.46 8.24
C GLY A 185 -11.98 2.08 8.67
N ALA A 186 -11.09 1.48 7.84
CA ALA A 186 -10.21 0.31 8.04
C ALA A 186 -10.76 -1.00 8.65
N LEU A 187 -10.82 -2.07 7.83
CA LEU A 187 -11.05 -3.46 8.24
C LEU A 187 -9.73 -4.25 8.20
N ILE A 188 -9.26 -4.78 9.33
CA ILE A 188 -8.31 -5.91 9.36
C ILE A 188 -8.77 -6.93 10.40
N GLY A 189 -9.10 -8.14 9.93
CA GLY A 189 -9.49 -9.27 10.77
C GLY A 189 -8.32 -10.23 11.03
N THR A 190 -8.34 -10.90 12.18
CA THR A 190 -7.55 -12.13 12.44
C THR A 190 -8.47 -13.24 12.96
N PRO A 191 -8.10 -14.54 12.77
CA PRO A 191 -8.99 -15.65 13.06
C PRO A 191 -9.07 -15.92 14.58
N SER A 192 -10.29 -16.16 15.05
CA SER A 192 -10.55 -16.70 16.39
C SER A 192 -9.85 -18.06 16.57
N ARG A 193 -9.04 -18.19 17.63
CA ARG A 193 -8.62 -19.49 18.15
C ARG A 193 -9.69 -20.03 19.09
N ASN A 194 -10.12 -21.26 18.84
CA ASN A 194 -10.71 -22.15 19.85
C ASN A 194 -9.60 -22.72 20.74
#